data_AF-A0A251WCW1-F1
#
_entry.id   AF-A0A251WCW1-F1
#
_cell.length_a   1.000
_cell.length_b   1.000
_cell.length_c   1.000
_cell.angle_alpha   90.00
_cell.angle_beta   90.00
_cell.angle_gamma   90.00
#
_symmetry.space_group_name_H-M   'P 1'
#
loop_
_entity.id
_entity.type
_entity.pdbx_description
1 polymer ?
#
loop_
_entity_poly.entity_id
_entity_poly.type
_entity_poly.pdbx_seq_one_letter_code
_entity_poly.pdbx_strand_id
1 'polypeptide(L)'
;MPSKDEIQSTLKNKYGINKNITQPLSKEDCERLLYLLSREDSAVKLVQSYASKNASLGSNNAAFGRARSQAEHKLEVLKAEYLELEKSVSSIEDAKLTLETRKVVLEEERKALELEVSKRKAVLEEERKALELEMAKRKAVLEEERKALELEMAKRKAALEEERKALELEVTNLTSSNQVLSSKVQTLTTQNDELTTANTQLKKENKDLKNIVDQIRLRLAKDTKELLKYEDSQIRKAVIKLFQWTLG
;
A
#
# COMPACT_ATOMS: atom_id res chain seq x y z
N MET A 1 -17.06 107.69 70.68
CA MET A 1 -16.49 107.77 69.32
C MET A 1 -16.43 106.37 68.75
N PRO A 2 -16.79 106.17 67.48
CA PRO A 2 -16.77 104.83 66.88
C PRO A 2 -15.35 104.24 66.91
N SER A 3 -15.27 102.93 67.07
CA SER A 3 -13.99 102.21 67.07
C SER A 3 -13.37 102.20 65.67
N LYS A 4 -12.05 101.97 65.58
CA LYS A 4 -11.35 101.88 64.29
C LYS A 4 -11.98 100.80 63.39
N ASP A 5 -12.39 99.68 63.97
CA ASP A 5 -13.04 98.57 63.25
C ASP A 5 -14.45 98.93 62.77
N GLU A 6 -15.20 99.73 63.51
CA GLU A 6 -16.52 100.23 63.10
C GLU A 6 -16.41 101.23 61.95
N ILE A 7 -15.44 102.14 62.02
CA ILE A 7 -15.13 103.10 60.95
C ILE A 7 -14.69 102.36 59.67
N GLN A 8 -13.79 101.38 59.79
CA GLN A 8 -13.34 100.57 58.66
C GLN A 8 -14.47 99.71 58.07
N SER A 9 -15.33 99.14 58.90
CA SER A 9 -16.52 98.41 58.46
C SER A 9 -17.48 99.33 57.71
N THR A 10 -17.62 100.59 58.15
CA THR A 10 -18.44 101.60 57.47
C THR A 10 -17.83 101.98 56.10
N LEU A 11 -16.52 102.22 56.03
CA LEU A 11 -15.81 102.49 54.76
C LEU A 11 -15.90 101.31 53.78
N LYS A 12 -15.83 100.08 54.28
CA LYS A 12 -15.99 98.86 53.48
C LYS A 12 -17.43 98.67 52.99
N ASN A 13 -18.40 98.78 53.88
CA ASN A 13 -19.80 98.44 53.57
C ASN A 13 -20.51 99.55 52.77
N LYS A 14 -20.23 100.83 53.05
CA LYS A 14 -20.84 101.97 52.32
C LYS A 14 -20.07 102.39 51.07
N TYR A 15 -18.74 102.33 51.10
CA TYR A 15 -17.90 102.89 50.03
C TYR A 15 -17.04 101.84 49.32
N GLY A 16 -17.12 100.56 49.72
CA GLY A 16 -16.39 99.46 49.06
C GLY A 16 -14.88 99.46 49.30
N ILE A 17 -14.37 100.24 50.26
CA ILE A 17 -12.94 100.35 50.55
C ILE A 17 -12.53 99.12 51.38
N ASN A 18 -11.87 98.15 50.74
CA ASN A 18 -11.47 96.89 51.38
C ASN A 18 -10.04 96.92 51.93
N LYS A 19 -9.73 96.04 52.90
CA LYS A 19 -8.47 96.01 53.67
C LYS A 19 -7.19 95.87 52.83
N ASN A 20 -7.27 95.37 51.59
CA ASN A 20 -6.08 95.15 50.75
C ASN A 20 -5.50 96.43 50.13
N ILE A 21 -6.21 97.58 50.21
CA ILE A 21 -5.69 98.89 49.78
C ILE A 21 -5.15 99.67 50.99
N THR A 22 -5.39 99.16 52.21
CA THR A 22 -5.05 99.82 53.46
C THR A 22 -3.88 99.09 54.13
N GLN A 23 -2.64 99.41 53.73
CA GLN A 23 -1.57 99.53 54.72
C GLN A 23 -2.05 100.49 55.83
N PRO A 24 -1.57 100.38 57.09
CA PRO A 24 -2.41 100.61 58.26
C PRO A 24 -2.79 102.09 58.36
N LEU A 25 -3.90 102.46 57.75
CA LEU A 25 -4.52 103.76 57.94
C LEU A 25 -4.70 103.94 59.44
N SER A 26 -4.18 105.04 59.96
CA SER A 26 -4.40 105.41 61.35
C SER A 26 -5.90 105.64 61.58
N LYS A 27 -6.33 105.66 62.85
CA LYS A 27 -7.75 105.91 63.13
C LYS A 27 -8.14 107.29 62.62
N GLU A 28 -7.23 108.24 62.77
CA GLU A 28 -7.31 109.63 62.33
C GLU A 28 -7.47 109.74 60.80
N ASP A 29 -6.74 108.94 60.03
CA ASP A 29 -6.86 108.92 58.56
C ASP A 29 -8.22 108.37 58.12
N CYS A 30 -8.73 107.34 58.79
CA CYS A 30 -10.05 106.79 58.49
C CYS A 30 -11.18 107.78 58.83
N GLU A 31 -11.04 108.55 59.91
CA GLU A 31 -11.98 109.62 60.27
C GLU A 31 -11.95 110.78 59.26
N ARG A 32 -10.76 111.20 58.80
CA ARG A 32 -10.60 112.21 57.74
C ARG A 32 -11.21 111.76 56.41
N LEU A 33 -11.00 110.50 56.03
CA LEU A 33 -11.59 109.91 54.84
C LEU A 33 -13.12 109.88 54.91
N LEU A 34 -13.69 109.45 56.04
CA LEU A 34 -15.14 109.49 56.25
C LEU A 34 -15.68 110.92 56.18
N TYR A 35 -14.98 111.89 56.76
CA TYR A 35 -15.39 113.29 56.71
C TYR A 35 -15.41 113.83 55.27
N LEU A 36 -14.34 113.60 54.49
CA LEU A 36 -14.26 114.00 53.09
C LEU A 36 -15.34 113.32 52.24
N LEU A 37 -15.54 112.01 52.41
CA LEU A 37 -16.58 111.24 51.71
C LEU A 37 -18.01 111.57 52.16
N SER A 38 -18.18 112.24 53.31
CA SER A 38 -19.49 112.74 53.75
C SER A 38 -19.84 114.13 53.20
N ARG A 39 -18.83 114.88 52.74
CA ARG A 39 -18.96 116.30 52.35
C ARG A 39 -18.81 116.52 50.84
N GLU A 40 -18.00 115.72 50.16
CA GLU A 40 -17.71 115.86 48.73
C GLU A 40 -18.30 114.70 47.91
N ASP A 41 -19.40 114.95 47.22
CA ASP A 41 -20.08 113.94 46.37
C ASP A 41 -19.20 113.47 45.19
N SER A 42 -18.32 114.34 44.69
CA SER A 42 -17.33 114.00 43.65
C SER A 42 -16.32 112.96 44.13
N ALA A 43 -15.84 113.07 45.38
CA ALA A 43 -14.94 112.11 46.00
C ALA A 43 -15.62 110.75 46.20
N VAL A 44 -16.91 110.75 46.58
CA VAL A 44 -17.72 109.53 46.70
C VAL A 44 -17.85 108.80 45.36
N LYS A 45 -18.21 109.52 44.29
CA LYS A 45 -18.33 108.94 42.93
C LYS A 45 -17.01 108.35 42.44
N LEU A 46 -15.90 109.02 42.72
CA LEU A 46 -14.57 108.53 42.36
C LEU A 46 -14.24 107.23 43.11
N VAL A 47 -14.44 107.20 44.43
CA VAL A 47 -14.21 105.99 45.24
C VAL A 47 -15.11 104.84 44.80
N GLN A 48 -16.38 105.08 44.52
CA GLN A 48 -17.31 104.06 44.02
C GLN A 48 -16.90 103.53 42.63
N SER A 49 -16.42 104.41 41.73
CA SER A 49 -15.90 104.02 40.42
C SER A 49 -14.65 103.12 40.57
N TYR A 50 -13.70 103.50 41.44
CA TYR A 50 -12.53 102.68 41.73
C TYR A 50 -12.89 101.35 42.40
N ALA A 51 -13.82 101.34 43.36
CA ALA A 51 -14.28 100.13 44.01
C ALA A 51 -14.96 99.17 43.02
N SER A 52 -15.82 99.70 42.14
CA SER A 52 -16.48 98.92 41.08
C SER A 52 -15.47 98.38 40.07
N LYS A 53 -14.49 99.20 39.66
CA LYS A 53 -13.42 98.76 38.76
C LYS A 53 -12.55 97.69 39.41
N ASN A 54 -12.20 97.82 40.67
CA ASN A 54 -11.44 96.80 41.41
C ASN A 54 -12.22 95.50 41.58
N ALA A 55 -13.53 95.57 41.85
CA ALA A 55 -14.38 94.38 41.89
C ALA A 55 -14.43 93.67 40.52
N SER A 56 -14.58 94.44 39.43
CA SER A 56 -14.51 93.91 38.06
C SER A 56 -13.15 93.29 37.74
N LEU A 57 -12.04 93.94 38.12
CA LEU A 57 -10.70 93.41 37.94
C LEU A 57 -10.47 92.13 38.76
N GLY A 58 -10.97 92.07 40.00
CA GLY A 58 -10.90 90.87 40.82
C GLY A 58 -11.68 89.70 40.22
N SER A 59 -12.89 89.96 39.72
CA SER A 59 -13.71 88.95 39.02
C SER A 59 -13.02 88.45 37.74
N ASN A 60 -12.48 89.37 36.94
CA ASN A 60 -11.74 89.03 35.72
C ASN A 60 -10.47 88.22 36.03
N ASN A 61 -9.68 88.62 37.04
CA ASN A 61 -8.49 87.89 37.45
C ASN A 61 -8.83 86.47 37.92
N ALA A 62 -9.93 86.31 38.67
CA ALA A 62 -10.38 84.99 39.09
C ALA A 62 -10.84 84.14 37.89
N ALA A 63 -11.54 84.74 36.91
CA ALA A 63 -11.94 84.06 35.69
C ALA A 63 -10.72 83.63 34.84
N PHE A 64 -9.77 84.52 34.62
CA PHE A 64 -8.53 84.22 33.90
C PHE A 64 -7.67 83.19 34.64
N GLY A 65 -7.61 83.25 35.98
CA GLY A 65 -6.93 82.24 36.78
C GLY A 65 -7.54 80.85 36.61
N ARG A 66 -8.87 80.73 36.63
CA ARG A 66 -9.56 79.46 36.35
C ARG A 66 -9.32 78.97 34.92
N ALA A 67 -9.45 79.85 33.93
CA ALA A 67 -9.23 79.50 32.52
C ALA A 67 -7.79 79.03 32.28
N ARG A 68 -6.81 79.72 32.88
CA ARG A 68 -5.40 79.33 32.83
C ARG A 68 -5.18 77.95 33.44
N SER A 69 -5.68 77.69 34.65
CA SER A 69 -5.54 76.39 35.31
C SER A 69 -6.18 75.25 34.49
N GLN A 70 -7.35 75.49 33.88
CA GLN A 70 -7.97 74.51 32.98
C GLN A 70 -7.15 74.27 31.71
N ALA A 71 -6.57 75.31 31.12
CA ALA A 71 -5.72 75.19 29.94
C ALA A 71 -4.42 74.45 30.25
N GLU A 72 -3.79 74.74 31.40
CA GLU A 72 -2.59 74.03 31.88
C GLU A 72 -2.89 72.54 32.11
N HIS A 73 -4.01 72.20 32.75
CA HIS A 73 -4.41 70.82 32.95
C HIS A 73 -4.68 70.09 31.62
N LYS A 74 -5.40 70.71 30.69
CA LYS A 74 -5.63 70.14 29.34
C LYS A 74 -4.33 69.90 28.59
N LEU A 75 -3.38 70.83 28.69
CA LEU A 75 -2.08 70.70 28.05
C LEU A 75 -1.26 69.55 28.66
N GLU A 76 -1.35 69.34 29.97
CA GLU A 76 -0.70 68.20 30.63
C GLU A 76 -1.30 66.86 30.19
N VAL A 77 -2.65 66.77 30.14
CA VAL A 77 -3.34 65.57 29.64
C VAL A 77 -2.97 65.26 28.19
N LEU A 78 -3.01 66.26 27.30
CA LEU A 78 -2.64 66.09 25.90
C LEU A 78 -1.17 65.65 25.71
N LYS A 79 -0.26 66.13 26.57
CA LYS A 79 1.14 65.68 26.54
C LYS A 79 1.28 64.22 26.95
N ALA A 80 0.53 63.78 27.94
CA ALA A 80 0.52 62.38 28.36
C ALA A 80 -0.03 61.47 27.25
N GLU A 81 -1.17 61.85 26.66
CA GLU A 81 -1.77 61.12 25.53
C GLU A 81 -0.83 61.06 24.32
N TYR A 82 -0.16 62.16 23.99
CA TYR A 82 0.82 62.18 22.90
C TYR A 82 1.97 61.20 23.14
N LEU A 83 2.50 61.15 24.37
CA LEU A 83 3.59 60.26 24.73
C LEU A 83 3.17 58.78 24.74
N GLU A 84 1.91 58.49 25.08
CA GLU A 84 1.35 57.14 24.94
C GLU A 84 1.17 56.74 23.47
N LEU A 85 0.67 57.65 22.64
CA LEU A 85 0.54 57.43 21.20
C LEU A 85 1.91 57.20 20.54
N GLU A 86 2.93 57.97 20.92
CA GLU A 86 4.29 57.81 20.41
C GLU A 86 4.87 56.42 20.73
N LYS A 87 4.66 55.93 21.95
CA LYS A 87 5.02 54.55 22.34
C LYS A 87 4.27 53.50 21.54
N SER A 88 2.97 53.71 21.33
CA SER A 88 2.13 52.79 20.55
C SER A 88 2.59 52.72 19.09
N VAL A 89 2.88 53.88 18.47
CA VAL A 89 3.40 53.96 17.11
C VAL A 89 4.74 53.23 17.00
N SER A 90 5.68 53.49 17.92
CA SER A 90 6.97 52.80 17.94
C SER A 90 6.81 51.27 18.04
N SER A 91 5.91 50.79 18.92
CA SER A 91 5.64 49.35 19.04
C SER A 91 5.03 48.75 17.76
N ILE A 92 4.19 49.49 17.05
CA ILE A 92 3.58 49.04 15.79
C ILE A 92 4.63 48.99 14.67
N GLU A 93 5.55 49.94 14.64
CA GLU A 93 6.65 49.96 13.67
C GLU A 93 7.59 48.76 13.86
N ASP A 94 7.94 48.43 15.10
CA ASP A 94 8.74 47.23 15.41
C ASP A 94 8.03 45.93 15.01
N ALA A 95 6.73 45.84 15.31
CA ALA A 95 5.91 44.70 14.91
C ALA A 95 5.82 44.57 13.39
N LYS A 96 5.66 45.69 12.68
CA LYS A 96 5.65 45.73 11.22
C LYS A 96 6.96 45.21 10.64
N LEU A 97 8.10 45.68 11.15
CA LEU A 97 9.42 45.23 10.71
C LEU A 97 9.60 43.71 10.93
N THR A 98 9.14 43.21 12.07
CA THR A 98 9.16 41.77 12.39
C THR A 98 8.28 40.96 11.42
N LEU A 99 7.10 41.46 11.07
CA LEU A 99 6.23 40.80 10.09
C LEU A 99 6.81 40.82 8.68
N GLU A 100 7.45 41.91 8.29
CA GLU A 100 8.05 42.08 6.96
C GLU A 100 9.23 41.13 6.77
N THR A 101 10.09 41.00 7.79
CA THR A 101 11.17 40.01 7.80
C THR A 101 10.63 38.58 7.77
N ARG A 102 9.60 38.26 8.56
CA ARG A 102 8.98 36.93 8.54
C ARG A 102 8.35 36.60 7.19
N LYS A 103 7.75 37.58 6.52
CA LYS A 103 7.18 37.41 5.18
C LYS A 103 8.25 37.02 4.16
N VAL A 104 9.41 37.69 4.17
CA VAL A 104 10.53 37.37 3.28
C VAL A 104 11.00 35.92 3.49
N VAL A 105 11.19 35.51 4.75
CA VAL A 105 11.59 34.13 5.09
C VAL A 105 10.57 33.11 4.57
N LEU A 106 9.28 33.36 4.76
CA LEU A 106 8.22 32.46 4.26
C LEU A 106 8.18 32.39 2.73
N GLU A 107 8.47 33.49 2.02
CA GLU A 107 8.56 33.49 0.56
C GLU A 107 9.76 32.67 0.05
N GLU A 108 10.89 32.72 0.75
CA GLU A 108 12.07 31.90 0.46
C GLU A 108 11.80 30.41 0.72
N GLU A 109 11.23 30.07 1.88
CA GLU A 109 10.81 28.70 2.23
C GLU A 109 9.85 28.13 1.18
N ARG A 110 8.86 28.93 0.75
CA ARG A 110 7.91 28.52 -0.29
C ARG A 110 8.60 28.22 -1.62
N LYS A 111 9.53 29.08 -2.05
CA LYS A 111 10.29 28.86 -3.30
C LYS A 111 11.17 27.61 -3.20
N ALA A 112 11.80 27.37 -2.06
CA ALA A 112 12.61 26.18 -1.82
C ALA A 112 11.76 24.89 -1.89
N LEU A 113 10.59 24.89 -1.25
CA LEU A 113 9.66 23.76 -1.30
C LEU A 113 9.12 23.52 -2.72
N GLU A 114 8.80 24.58 -3.47
CA GLU A 114 8.34 24.46 -4.85
C GLU A 114 9.41 23.83 -5.75
N LEU A 115 10.68 24.22 -5.56
CA LEU A 115 11.82 23.61 -6.24
C LEU A 115 11.96 22.13 -5.88
N GLU A 116 11.87 21.79 -4.59
CA GLU A 116 11.97 20.40 -4.11
C GLU A 116 10.86 19.51 -4.67
N VAL A 117 9.61 20.00 -4.67
CA VAL A 117 8.47 19.30 -5.26
C VAL A 117 8.67 19.09 -6.76
N SER A 118 9.17 20.08 -7.49
CA SER A 118 9.42 19.92 -8.93
C SER A 118 10.50 18.87 -9.22
N LYS A 119 11.61 18.88 -8.46
CA LYS A 119 12.66 17.85 -8.54
C LYS A 119 12.12 16.46 -8.23
N ARG A 120 11.32 16.32 -7.16
CA ARG A 120 10.75 15.02 -6.78
C ARG A 120 9.78 14.49 -7.82
N LYS A 121 8.99 15.37 -8.45
CA LYS A 121 8.11 14.99 -9.57
C LYS A 121 8.90 14.47 -10.77
N ALA A 122 9.99 15.14 -11.15
CA ALA A 122 10.84 14.70 -12.26
C ALA A 122 11.44 13.30 -12.00
N VAL A 123 11.98 13.07 -10.80
CA VAL A 123 12.51 11.75 -10.39
C VAL A 123 11.42 10.67 -10.46
N LEU A 124 10.23 10.94 -9.92
CA LEU A 124 9.11 9.98 -9.97
C LEU A 124 8.66 9.68 -11.40
N GLU A 125 8.74 10.65 -12.32
CA GLU A 125 8.41 10.42 -13.72
C GLU A 125 9.46 9.53 -14.41
N GLU A 126 10.76 9.73 -14.13
CA GLU A 126 11.84 8.88 -14.62
C GLU A 126 11.73 7.46 -14.07
N GLU A 127 11.49 7.29 -12.76
CA GLU A 127 11.26 5.98 -12.13
C GLU A 127 10.08 5.24 -12.76
N ARG A 128 8.98 5.95 -13.05
CA ARG A 128 7.81 5.36 -13.74
C ARG A 128 8.15 4.87 -15.13
N LYS A 129 8.87 5.66 -15.93
CA LYS A 129 9.30 5.27 -17.29
C LYS A 129 10.25 4.07 -17.25
N ALA A 130 11.17 4.03 -16.28
CA ALA A 130 12.08 2.91 -16.09
C ALA A 130 11.33 1.62 -15.74
N LEU A 131 10.38 1.69 -14.80
CA LEU A 131 9.55 0.56 -14.40
C LEU A 131 8.69 0.04 -15.57
N GLU A 132 8.10 0.93 -16.36
CA GLU A 132 7.30 0.57 -17.54
C GLU A 132 8.15 -0.18 -18.57
N LEU A 133 9.37 0.31 -18.84
CA LEU A 133 10.31 -0.35 -19.74
C LEU A 133 10.73 -1.73 -19.22
N GLU A 134 10.98 -1.86 -17.92
CA GLU A 134 11.33 -3.13 -17.30
C GLU A 134 10.20 -4.15 -17.39
N MET A 135 8.95 -3.73 -17.08
CA MET A 135 7.77 -4.58 -17.23
C MET A 135 7.56 -5.01 -18.69
N ALA A 136 7.77 -4.11 -19.66
CA ALA A 136 7.66 -4.43 -21.07
C ALA A 136 8.70 -5.49 -21.49
N LYS A 137 9.96 -5.33 -21.07
CA LYS A 137 11.02 -6.32 -21.30
C LYS A 137 10.68 -7.67 -20.68
N ARG A 138 10.21 -7.68 -19.42
CA ARG A 138 9.85 -8.93 -18.74
C ARG A 138 8.70 -9.65 -19.43
N LYS A 139 7.70 -8.90 -19.91
CA LYS A 139 6.57 -9.46 -20.68
C LYS A 139 7.03 -10.08 -22.00
N ALA A 140 7.95 -9.43 -22.72
CA ALA A 140 8.50 -9.98 -23.96
C ALA A 140 9.25 -11.31 -23.71
N VAL A 141 10.09 -11.38 -22.68
CA VAL A 141 10.80 -12.61 -22.29
C VAL A 141 9.82 -13.73 -21.95
N LEU A 142 8.80 -13.45 -21.14
CA LEU A 142 7.77 -14.45 -20.78
C LEU A 142 6.98 -14.95 -22.01
N GLU A 143 6.76 -14.09 -23.00
CA GLU A 143 6.09 -14.49 -24.25
C GLU A 143 6.98 -15.41 -25.11
N GLU A 144 8.27 -15.12 -25.20
CA GLU A 144 9.23 -15.98 -25.88
C GLU A 144 9.38 -17.34 -25.19
N GLU A 145 9.50 -17.36 -23.86
CA GLU A 145 9.54 -18.60 -23.06
C GLU A 145 8.28 -19.45 -23.28
N ARG A 146 7.10 -18.82 -23.31
CA ARG A 146 5.83 -19.53 -23.61
C ARG A 146 5.82 -20.16 -24.99
N LYS A 147 6.26 -19.43 -26.02
CA LYS A 147 6.35 -19.94 -27.40
C LYS A 147 7.34 -21.10 -27.50
N ALA A 148 8.48 -21.01 -26.83
CA ALA A 148 9.48 -22.07 -26.79
C ALA A 148 8.92 -23.34 -26.13
N LEU A 149 8.26 -23.21 -24.98
CA LEU A 149 7.63 -24.32 -24.28
C LEU A 149 6.53 -24.97 -25.12
N GLU A 150 5.69 -24.18 -25.78
CA GLU A 150 4.63 -24.69 -26.65
C GLU A 150 5.21 -25.50 -27.82
N LEU A 151 6.28 -25.01 -28.44
CA LEU A 151 6.99 -25.72 -29.51
C LEU A 151 7.60 -27.03 -29.01
N GLU A 152 8.20 -27.03 -27.82
CA GLU A 152 8.79 -28.22 -27.22
C GLU A 152 7.71 -29.28 -26.90
N MET A 153 6.59 -28.86 -26.31
CA MET A 153 5.46 -29.75 -26.06
C MET A 153 4.88 -30.33 -27.35
N ALA A 154 4.76 -29.52 -28.42
CA ALA A 154 4.31 -29.99 -29.72
C ALA A 154 5.26 -31.06 -30.31
N LYS A 155 6.58 -30.82 -30.25
CA LYS A 155 7.59 -31.79 -30.68
C LYS A 155 7.51 -33.09 -29.86
N ARG A 156 7.40 -32.98 -28.54
CA ARG A 156 7.30 -34.15 -27.65
C ARG A 156 6.04 -34.96 -27.94
N LYS A 157 4.92 -34.29 -28.17
CA LYS A 157 3.65 -34.94 -28.52
C LYS A 157 3.74 -35.67 -29.87
N ALA A 158 4.36 -35.06 -30.87
CA ALA A 158 4.58 -35.70 -32.17
C ALA A 158 5.46 -36.96 -32.05
N ALA A 159 6.58 -36.87 -31.32
CA ALA A 159 7.46 -38.00 -31.09
C ALA A 159 6.77 -39.17 -30.36
N LEU A 160 5.97 -38.88 -29.33
CA LEU A 160 5.20 -39.90 -28.61
C LEU A 160 4.14 -40.57 -29.51
N GLU A 161 3.52 -39.82 -30.43
CA GLU A 161 2.55 -40.37 -31.37
C GLU A 161 3.21 -41.29 -32.40
N GLU A 162 4.42 -40.95 -32.87
CA GLU A 162 5.22 -41.82 -33.74
C GLU A 162 5.64 -43.11 -33.03
N GLU A 163 6.15 -42.99 -31.80
CA GLU A 163 6.55 -44.14 -30.97
C GLU A 163 5.35 -45.06 -30.71
N ARG A 164 4.19 -44.49 -30.39
CA ARG A 164 2.95 -45.25 -30.21
C ARG A 164 2.56 -46.03 -31.47
N LYS A 165 2.63 -45.41 -32.65
CA LYS A 165 2.32 -46.08 -33.92
C LYS A 165 3.30 -47.21 -34.22
N ALA A 166 4.59 -47.01 -33.94
CA ALA A 166 5.61 -48.04 -34.11
C ALA A 166 5.34 -49.25 -33.20
N LEU A 167 5.01 -49.00 -31.93
CA LEU A 167 4.64 -50.05 -30.98
C LEU A 167 3.35 -50.77 -31.37
N GLU A 168 2.32 -50.06 -31.84
CA GLU A 168 1.09 -50.68 -32.35
C GLU A 168 1.38 -51.62 -33.54
N LEU A 169 2.26 -51.20 -34.46
CA LEU A 169 2.69 -52.03 -35.59
C LEU A 169 3.48 -53.26 -35.12
N GLU A 170 4.38 -53.11 -34.15
CA GLU A 170 5.12 -54.24 -33.58
C GLU A 170 4.18 -55.25 -32.89
N VAL A 171 3.22 -54.77 -32.10
CA VAL A 171 2.21 -55.62 -31.45
C VAL A 171 1.38 -56.39 -32.46
N THR A 172 0.95 -55.76 -33.56
CA THR A 172 0.18 -56.45 -34.62
C THR A 172 1.02 -57.51 -35.32
N ASN A 173 2.29 -57.22 -35.61
CA ASN A 173 3.24 -58.20 -36.18
C ASN A 173 3.46 -59.38 -35.24
N LEU A 174 3.74 -59.14 -33.96
CA LEU A 174 3.90 -60.21 -32.97
C LEU A 174 2.63 -61.04 -32.80
N THR A 175 1.46 -60.40 -32.83
CA THR A 175 0.16 -61.08 -32.74
C THR A 175 -0.04 -62.00 -33.94
N SER A 176 0.21 -61.54 -35.16
CA SER A 176 0.10 -62.37 -36.37
C SER A 176 1.11 -63.53 -36.38
N SER A 177 2.35 -63.27 -35.95
CA SER A 177 3.38 -64.32 -35.82
C SER A 177 2.96 -65.38 -34.80
N ASN A 178 2.44 -64.97 -33.64
CA ASN A 178 1.92 -65.89 -32.63
C ASN A 178 0.75 -66.72 -33.14
N GLN A 179 -0.15 -66.16 -33.96
CA GLN A 179 -1.23 -66.92 -34.59
C GLN A 179 -0.68 -68.00 -35.54
N VAL A 180 0.33 -67.67 -36.36
CA VAL A 180 0.98 -68.62 -37.26
C VAL A 180 1.72 -69.72 -36.49
N LEU A 181 2.44 -69.36 -35.43
CA LEU A 181 3.12 -70.34 -34.58
C LEU A 181 2.10 -71.24 -33.86
N SER A 182 1.00 -70.68 -33.37
CA SER A 182 -0.07 -71.44 -32.73
C SER A 182 -0.70 -72.46 -33.67
N SER A 183 -1.01 -72.08 -34.91
CA SER A 183 -1.57 -73.02 -35.91
C SER A 183 -0.57 -74.11 -36.30
N LYS A 184 0.71 -73.76 -36.39
CA LYS A 184 1.79 -74.74 -36.63
C LYS A 184 1.95 -75.72 -35.47
N VAL A 185 1.91 -75.24 -34.23
CA VAL A 185 1.94 -76.09 -33.02
C VAL A 185 0.75 -77.05 -33.02
N GLN A 186 -0.46 -76.55 -33.31
CA GLN A 186 -1.65 -77.39 -33.42
C GLN A 186 -1.50 -78.49 -34.49
N THR A 187 -0.98 -78.14 -35.67
CA THR A 187 -0.76 -79.09 -36.77
C THR A 187 0.28 -80.16 -36.41
N LEU A 188 1.39 -79.76 -35.78
CA LEU A 188 2.40 -80.71 -35.30
C LEU A 188 1.87 -81.61 -34.20
N THR A 189 0.99 -81.08 -33.35
CA THR A 189 0.33 -81.85 -32.28
C THR A 189 -0.56 -82.94 -32.89
N THR A 190 -1.42 -82.58 -33.86
CA THR A 190 -2.28 -83.56 -34.56
C THR A 190 -1.47 -84.62 -35.30
N GLN A 191 -0.39 -84.22 -35.98
CA GLN A 191 0.51 -85.17 -36.65
C GLN A 191 1.20 -86.12 -35.67
N ASN A 192 1.61 -85.63 -34.50
CA ASN A 192 2.23 -86.46 -33.48
C ASN A 192 1.23 -87.45 -32.84
N ASP A 193 -0.02 -87.02 -32.64
CA ASP A 193 -1.10 -87.89 -32.16
C ASP A 193 -1.40 -89.01 -33.17
N GLU A 194 -1.44 -88.69 -34.47
CA GLU A 194 -1.57 -89.67 -35.56
C GLU A 194 -0.40 -90.67 -35.57
N LEU A 195 0.84 -90.19 -35.50
CA LEU A 195 2.03 -91.04 -35.44
C LEU A 195 2.03 -91.92 -34.18
N THR A 196 1.62 -91.38 -33.04
CA THR A 196 1.49 -92.14 -31.79
C THR A 196 0.44 -93.24 -31.92
N THR A 197 -0.70 -92.93 -32.55
CA THR A 197 -1.76 -93.90 -32.84
C THR A 197 -1.28 -94.97 -33.81
N ALA A 198 -0.63 -94.60 -34.91
CA ALA A 198 -0.04 -95.55 -35.87
C ALA A 198 1.02 -96.44 -35.21
N ASN A 199 1.87 -95.89 -34.33
CA ASN A 199 2.90 -96.64 -33.62
C ASN A 199 2.29 -97.62 -32.59
N THR A 200 1.24 -97.21 -31.87
CA THR A 200 0.53 -98.14 -30.96
C THR A 200 -0.15 -99.28 -31.74
N GLN A 201 -0.74 -98.98 -32.89
CA GLN A 201 -1.33 -99.98 -33.78
C GLN A 201 -0.27 -100.94 -34.35
N LEU A 202 0.85 -100.43 -34.87
CA LEU A 202 1.97 -101.26 -35.36
C LEU A 202 2.57 -102.13 -34.26
N LYS A 203 2.68 -101.63 -33.02
CA LYS A 203 3.13 -102.44 -31.88
C LYS A 203 2.16 -103.59 -31.59
N LYS A 204 0.85 -103.34 -31.70
CA LYS A 204 -0.18 -104.37 -31.54
C LYS A 204 -0.08 -105.42 -32.67
N GLU A 205 -0.03 -104.99 -33.92
CA GLU A 205 0.12 -105.87 -35.08
C GLU A 205 1.41 -106.70 -35.04
N ASN A 206 2.54 -106.09 -34.67
CA ASN A 206 3.79 -106.82 -34.48
C ASN A 206 3.71 -107.87 -33.37
N LYS A 207 2.99 -107.57 -32.28
CA LYS A 207 2.73 -108.55 -31.22
C LYS A 207 1.86 -109.70 -31.72
N ASP A 208 0.83 -109.40 -32.50
CA ASP A 208 -0.07 -110.40 -33.09
C ASP A 208 0.68 -111.28 -34.12
N LEU A 209 1.49 -110.69 -35.01
CA LEU A 209 2.36 -111.40 -35.94
C LEU A 209 3.37 -112.29 -35.21
N LYS A 210 4.00 -111.78 -34.13
CA LYS A 210 4.90 -112.59 -33.31
C LYS A 210 4.17 -113.80 -32.73
N ASN A 211 2.96 -113.62 -32.20
CA ASN A 211 2.14 -114.72 -31.69
C ASN A 211 1.83 -115.74 -32.80
N ILE A 212 1.51 -115.30 -34.02
CA ILE A 212 1.28 -116.18 -35.18
C ILE A 212 2.56 -116.95 -35.54
N VAL A 213 3.70 -116.28 -35.63
CA VAL A 213 4.99 -116.91 -35.93
C VAL A 213 5.35 -117.94 -34.86
N ASP A 214 5.13 -117.62 -33.58
CA ASP A 214 5.37 -118.55 -32.48
C ASP A 214 4.39 -119.75 -32.55
N GLN A 215 3.12 -119.54 -32.94
CA GLN A 215 2.19 -120.64 -33.20
C GLN A 215 2.63 -121.53 -34.36
N ILE A 216 3.09 -120.94 -35.48
CA ILE A 216 3.62 -121.68 -36.63
C ILE A 216 4.85 -122.49 -36.21
N ARG A 217 5.80 -121.87 -35.49
CA ARG A 217 6.99 -122.56 -34.96
C ARG A 217 6.61 -123.74 -34.06
N LEU A 218 5.64 -123.54 -33.17
CA LEU A 218 5.18 -124.59 -32.26
C LEU A 218 4.46 -125.72 -33.00
N ARG A 219 3.67 -125.41 -34.04
CA ARG A 219 3.01 -126.40 -34.89
C ARG A 219 4.02 -127.15 -35.75
N LEU A 220 4.96 -126.48 -36.41
CA LEU A 220 6.07 -127.12 -37.13
C LEU A 220 6.89 -128.04 -36.21
N ALA A 221 7.18 -127.62 -34.98
CA ALA A 221 7.88 -128.46 -34.00
C ALA A 221 7.06 -129.71 -33.64
N LYS A 222 5.73 -129.60 -33.50
CA LYS A 222 4.84 -130.75 -33.30
C LYS A 222 4.83 -131.67 -34.52
N ASP A 223 4.64 -131.12 -35.70
CA ASP A 223 4.55 -131.89 -36.94
C ASP A 223 5.89 -132.56 -37.29
N THR A 224 7.03 -131.90 -37.01
CA THR A 224 8.38 -132.48 -37.13
C THR A 224 8.57 -133.64 -36.16
N LYS A 225 8.08 -133.50 -34.92
CA LYS A 225 8.09 -134.58 -33.92
C LYS A 225 7.18 -135.75 -34.32
N GLU A 226 6.10 -135.50 -35.03
CA GLU A 226 5.19 -136.52 -35.57
C GLU A 226 5.79 -137.22 -36.79
N LEU A 227 6.47 -136.48 -37.68
CA LEU A 227 7.25 -136.98 -38.81
C LEU A 227 8.33 -138.00 -38.41
N LEU A 228 8.98 -137.78 -37.26
CA LEU A 228 10.02 -138.67 -36.71
C LEU A 228 9.47 -140.02 -36.18
N LYS A 229 8.15 -140.23 -36.16
CA LYS A 229 7.52 -141.49 -35.75
C LYS A 229 7.17 -142.43 -36.92
N TYR A 230 7.37 -142.00 -38.17
CA TYR A 230 7.05 -142.80 -39.35
C TYR A 230 8.25 -143.63 -39.83
N GLU A 231 8.02 -144.86 -40.29
CA GLU A 231 9.01 -145.70 -40.97
C GLU A 231 9.21 -145.28 -42.44
N ASP A 232 10.38 -145.56 -43.02
CA ASP A 232 11.00 -144.97 -44.23
C ASP A 232 10.09 -144.82 -45.49
N SER A 233 9.04 -145.64 -45.62
CA SER A 233 8.10 -145.57 -46.75
C SER A 233 6.96 -144.54 -46.59
N GLN A 234 6.73 -144.03 -45.38
CA GLN A 234 5.64 -143.08 -45.05
C GLN A 234 6.10 -141.64 -44.84
N ILE A 235 7.37 -141.44 -44.50
CA ILE A 235 8.00 -140.12 -44.34
C ILE A 235 7.81 -139.28 -45.60
N ARG A 236 8.00 -139.88 -46.80
CA ARG A 236 7.89 -139.16 -48.07
C ARG A 236 6.49 -138.58 -48.33
N LYS A 237 5.42 -139.27 -47.91
CA LYS A 237 4.03 -138.75 -48.02
C LYS A 237 3.71 -137.70 -46.96
N ALA A 238 4.22 -137.87 -45.74
CA ALA A 238 4.02 -136.91 -44.65
C ALA A 238 4.75 -135.58 -44.89
N VAL A 239 5.97 -135.62 -45.44
CA VAL A 239 6.75 -134.42 -45.81
C VAL A 239 6.07 -133.63 -46.93
N ILE A 240 5.48 -134.30 -47.93
CA ILE A 240 4.75 -133.63 -49.02
C ILE A 240 3.52 -132.87 -48.48
N LYS A 241 2.76 -133.47 -47.54
CA LYS A 241 1.62 -132.79 -46.90
C LYS A 241 2.04 -131.57 -46.08
N LEU A 242 3.18 -131.64 -45.39
CA LEU A 242 3.71 -130.52 -44.61
C LEU A 242 4.08 -129.33 -45.50
N PHE A 243 4.79 -129.57 -46.61
CA PHE A 243 5.20 -128.52 -47.54
C PHE A 243 4.05 -127.88 -48.33
N GLN A 244 3.00 -128.64 -48.67
CA GLN A 244 1.81 -128.09 -49.33
C GLN A 244 1.07 -127.05 -48.49
N TRP A 245 1.17 -127.14 -47.16
CA TRP A 245 0.48 -126.22 -46.25
C TRP A 245 1.31 -124.99 -45.88
N THR A 246 2.66 -125.07 -45.93
CA THR A 246 3.55 -123.93 -45.61
C THR A 246 3.79 -122.98 -46.78
N LEU A 247 3.44 -123.36 -48.01
CA LEU A 247 3.70 -122.58 -49.24
C LEU A 247 2.42 -122.03 -49.89
N GLY A 248 1.26 -122.19 -49.24
CA GLY A 248 -0.04 -121.64 -49.66
C GLY A 248 -0.51 -120.53 -48.75
#